data_AF-A0A933EBT9-F1
#
_entry.id   AF-A0A933EBT9-F1
#
_cell.length_a   1.000
_cell.length_b   1.000
_cell.length_c   1.000
_cell.angle_alpha   90.00
_cell.angle_beta   90.00
_cell.angle_gamma   90.00
#
_symmetry.space_group_name_H-M   'P 1'
#
loop_
_entity.id
_entity.type
_entity.pdbx_description
1 polymer ?
#
loop_
_entity_poly.entity_id
_entity_poly.type
_entity_poly.pdbx_seq_one_letter_code
_entity_poly.pdbx_strand_id
1 'polypeptide(L)' 'MITSPRNPLIRSLRGLHQRRHRDETGRFLIEGLRLVETALEAEAPLEQILHTPALSR' A
#
# COMPACT_ATOMS: atom_id res chain seq x y z
N MET A 1 -6.63 -14.00 1.94
CA MET A 1 -5.31 -14.02 2.62
C MET A 1 -4.23 -14.21 1.56
N ILE A 2 -3.30 -13.26 1.44
CA ILE A 2 -2.18 -13.37 0.49
C ILE A 2 -0.97 -13.92 1.25
N THR A 3 -0.45 -15.08 0.83
CA THR A 3 0.65 -15.78 1.52
C THR A 3 1.91 -15.93 0.67
N SER A 4 1.81 -15.68 -0.64
CA SER A 4 2.93 -15.85 -1.57
C SER A 4 3.57 -14.50 -1.90
N PRO A 5 4.91 -14.35 -1.77
CA PRO A 5 5.62 -13.16 -2.22
C PRO A 5 5.64 -13.02 -3.75
N ARG A 6 5.30 -14.10 -4.49
CA ARG A 6 5.15 -14.10 -5.95
C ARG A 6 3.77 -13.67 -6.42
N ASN A 7 2.86 -13.30 -5.51
CA ASN A 7 1.54 -12.83 -5.88
C ASN A 7 1.65 -11.57 -6.78
N PRO A 8 0.93 -11.51 -7.92
CA PRO A 8 1.00 -10.38 -8.84
C PRO A 8 0.74 -9.02 -8.17
N LEU A 9 -0.21 -8.95 -7.23
CA LEU A 9 -0.48 -7.73 -6.47
C LEU A 9 0.74 -7.28 -5.68
N ILE A 10 1.36 -8.20 -4.92
CA ILE A 10 2.56 -7.89 -4.11
C ILE A 10 3.72 -7.44 -5.01
N ARG A 11 3.87 -8.04 -6.19
CA ARG A 11 4.88 -7.62 -7.18
C ARG A 11 4.61 -6.20 -7.67
N SER A 12 3.36 -5.87 -8.01
CA SER A 12 2.97 -4.53 -8.47
C SER A 12 3.19 -3.46 -7.39
N LEU A 13 2.78 -3.74 -6.15
CA LEU A 13 2.97 -2.83 -5.01
C LEU A 13 4.46 -2.56 -4.76
N ARG A 14 5.31 -3.59 -4.77
CA ARG A 14 6.77 -3.43 -4.66
C ARG A 14 7.35 -2.55 -5.77
N GLY A 15 6.75 -2.57 -6.97
CA GLY A 15 7.13 -1.70 -8.07
C GLY A 15 7.06 -0.21 -7.71
N LEU A 16 6.11 0.18 -6.85
CA LEU A 16 5.86 1.59 -6.48
C LEU A 16 7.00 2.25 -5.68
N HIS A 17 7.98 1.48 -5.18
CA HIS A 17 9.21 2.07 -4.64
C HIS A 17 10.05 2.75 -5.73
N GLN A 18 9.90 2.35 -6.99
CA GLN A 18 10.60 2.94 -8.13
C GLN A 18 9.80 4.09 -8.72
N ARG A 19 10.47 5.24 -8.96
CA ARG A 19 9.83 6.44 -9.52
C ARG A 19 9.09 6.15 -10.83
N ARG A 20 9.71 5.43 -11.76
CA ARG A 20 9.10 5.06 -13.03
C ARG A 20 7.71 4.42 -12.86
N HIS A 21 7.57 3.46 -11.96
CA HIS A 21 6.30 2.79 -11.75
C HIS A 21 5.26 3.71 -11.09
N ARG A 22 5.68 4.66 -10.24
CA ARG A 22 4.77 5.69 -9.71
C ARG A 22 4.29 6.63 -10.81
N ASP A 23 5.19 7.07 -11.67
CA ASP A 23 4.87 7.97 -12.78
C ASP A 23 3.92 7.28 -13.78
N GLU A 24 4.14 5.98 -14.08
CA GLU A 24 3.28 5.19 -14.97
C GLU A 24 1.89 4.89 -14.38
N THR A 25 1.79 4.69 -13.06
CA THR A 25 0.52 4.28 -12.42
C THR A 25 -0.23 5.43 -11.75
N GLY A 26 0.42 6.56 -11.50
CA GLY A 26 -0.13 7.65 -10.67
C GLY A 26 -0.27 7.29 -9.19
N ARG A 27 0.38 6.21 -8.72
CA ARG A 27 0.20 5.65 -7.38
C ARG A 27 1.48 5.62 -6.58
N PHE A 28 1.34 5.58 -5.27
CA PHE A 28 2.45 5.36 -4.34
C PHE A 28 1.97 4.57 -3.11
N LEU A 29 2.92 4.03 -2.36
CA LEU A 29 2.65 3.36 -1.08
C LEU A 29 2.85 4.34 0.07
N ILE A 30 1.93 4.27 1.04
CA ILE A 30 2.15 4.78 2.40
C ILE A 30 2.20 3.59 3.35
N GLU A 31 3.09 3.64 4.32
CA GLU A 31 3.33 2.53 5.25
C GLU A 31 3.39 3.03 6.69
N GLY A 32 2.81 2.25 7.61
CA GLY A 32 2.77 2.57 9.04
C GLY A 32 1.43 3.14 9.50
N LEU A 33 1.04 2.79 10.74
CA LEU A 33 -0.28 3.09 11.30
C LEU A 33 -0.63 4.57 11.23
N ARG A 34 0.27 5.45 11.70
CA ARG A 34 0.04 6.90 11.73
C ARG A 34 -0.22 7.49 10.35
N LEU A 35 0.55 7.09 9.33
CA LEU A 35 0.36 7.64 7.98
C LEU A 35 -0.98 7.18 7.38
N VAL A 36 -1.37 5.93 7.66
CA VAL A 36 -2.67 5.41 7.24
C VAL A 36 -3.81 6.13 7.96
N GLU A 37 -3.70 6.34 9.28
CA GLU A 37 -4.66 7.12 10.08
C GLU A 37 -4.80 8.55 9.53
N THR A 38 -3.68 9.25 9.32
CA THR A 38 -3.69 10.60 8.74
C THR A 38 -4.33 10.64 7.35
N ALA A 39 -4.09 9.63 6.51
CA ALA A 39 -4.70 9.57 5.18
C ALA A 39 -6.20 9.31 5.24
N LEU A 40 -6.67 8.50 6.20
CA LEU A 40 -8.09 8.26 6.45
C LEU A 40 -8.78 9.53 6.96
N GLU A 41 -8.18 10.21 7.94
CA GLU A 41 -8.69 11.47 8.51
C GLU A 41 -8.76 12.59 7.47
N ALA A 42 -7.81 12.64 6.54
CA ALA A 42 -7.76 13.63 5.47
C ALA A 42 -8.66 13.28 4.27
N GLU A 43 -9.44 12.19 4.33
CA GLU A 43 -10.24 11.66 3.22
C GLU A 43 -9.42 11.52 1.92
N ALA A 44 -8.15 11.12 2.06
CA ALA A 44 -7.29 10.90 0.91
C ALA A 44 -7.89 9.81 0.01
N PRO A 45 -7.64 9.85 -1.32
CA PRO A 45 -8.18 8.88 -2.27
C PRO A 45 -7.45 7.53 -2.17
N LEU A 46 -7.60 6.85 -1.03
CA LEU A 46 -7.01 5.53 -0.76
C LEU A 46 -7.67 4.49 -1.66
N GLU A 47 -6.88 3.85 -2.51
CA GLU A 47 -7.41 2.80 -3.39
C GLU A 47 -7.54 1.43 -2.69
N GLN A 48 -6.61 1.11 -1.79
CA GLN A 48 -6.54 -0.19 -1.12
C GLN A 48 -5.72 -0.12 0.17
N ILE A 49 -6.12 -0.88 1.20
CA ILE A 49 -5.37 -1.05 2.45
C ILE A 49 -4.98 -2.51 2.59
N LEU A 50 -3.68 -2.76 2.81
CA LEU A 50 -3.16 -4.09 3.10
C LEU A 50 -2.72 -4.15 4.56
N HIS A 51 -3.19 -5.16 5.27
CA HIS A 51 -2.85 -5.40 6.67
C HIS A 51 -2.51 -6.88 6.89
N THR A 52 -1.72 -7.13 7.94
CA THR A 52 -1.52 -8.49 8.46
C THR A 52 -2.69 -8.86 9.39
N PRO A 53 -3.05 -10.15 9.49
CA PRO A 53 -4.10 -10.61 10.41
C PRO A 53 -3.80 -10.27 11.88
N ALA A 54 -2.53 -10.26 12.27
CA ALA A 54 -2.08 -9.91 13.62
C ALA A 54 -1.89 -8.39 13.78
N LEU A 55 -2.89 -7.58 13.39
CA LEU A 55 -2.85 -6.15 13.66
C LEU A 55 -3.10 -5.92 15.16
N SER A 56 -2.07 -6.11 15.99
CA SER A 56 -2.12 -5.81 17.42
C SER A 56 -2.11 -4.29 17.62
N ARG A 57 -3.04 -3.82 18.45
CA ARG A 57 -3.10 -2.43 18.94
C ARG A 57 -1.83 -2.05 19.69
#